data_AF-A0A7Y5HY42-F1
#
_entry.id   AF-A0A7Y5HY42-F1
#
_cell.length_a   1.000
_cell.length_b   1.000
_cell.length_c   1.000
_cell.angle_alpha   90.00
_cell.angle_beta   90.00
_cell.angle_gamma   90.00
#
_symmetry.space_group_name_H-M   'P 1'
#
loop_
_entity.id
_entity.type
_entity.pdbx_description
1 polymer ?
#
loop_
_entity_poly.entity_id
_entity_poly.type
_entity_poly.pdbx_seq_one_letter_code
_entity_poly.pdbx_strand_id
1 'polypeptide(L)'
;MFESIRKHTKIAMLLLFLLIVPSFVLVGIDASYFSGSSPAVAHVDGADITQAEWDNAHRMESDRRRAEQPQLDAKLLDTPEARYATLERMVRDRVLQAASKKMNMLTSDAKLARSLQEIPQIAALRKPDGTLDSEGYRALV
;
A
#
# COMPACT_ATOMS: atom_id res chain seq x y z
N MET A 1 34.76 -35.77 -17.59
CA MET A 1 33.34 -35.39 -17.50
C MET A 1 33.15 -33.86 -17.35
N PHE A 2 33.85 -33.20 -16.42
CA PHE A 2 33.81 -31.74 -16.27
C PHE A 2 34.42 -30.93 -17.44
N GLU A 3 35.31 -31.53 -18.25
CA GLU A 3 35.98 -30.84 -19.36
C GLU A 3 35.06 -30.47 -20.53
N SER A 4 33.99 -31.25 -20.79
CA SER A 4 33.02 -30.96 -21.86
C SER A 4 32.14 -29.75 -21.54
N ILE A 5 31.80 -29.56 -20.26
CA ILE A 5 31.05 -28.39 -19.78
C ILE A 5 31.92 -27.14 -19.93
N ARG A 6 33.22 -27.23 -19.57
CA ARG A 6 34.16 -26.11 -19.63
C ARG A 6 34.50 -25.69 -21.07
N LYS A 7 34.49 -26.62 -22.02
CA LYS A 7 34.73 -26.36 -23.45
C LYS A 7 33.55 -25.66 -24.13
N HIS A 8 32.32 -25.93 -23.68
CA HIS A 8 31.09 -25.35 -24.24
C HIS A 8 30.35 -24.44 -23.26
N THR A 9 31.07 -23.78 -22.35
CA THR A 9 30.51 -22.92 -21.29
C THR A 9 29.53 -21.87 -21.82
N LYS A 10 29.76 -21.29 -23.01
CA LYS A 10 28.83 -20.33 -23.63
C LYS A 10 27.50 -20.97 -24.05
N ILE A 11 27.54 -22.19 -24.60
CA ILE A 11 26.34 -22.93 -25.00
C ILE A 11 25.59 -23.40 -23.75
N ALA A 12 26.31 -23.92 -22.76
CA ALA A 12 25.73 -24.30 -21.47
C ALA A 12 25.09 -23.08 -20.76
N MET A 13 25.73 -21.91 -20.81
CA MET A 13 25.20 -20.65 -20.26
C MET A 13 23.95 -20.18 -21.01
N LEU A 14 23.93 -20.27 -22.35
CA LEU A 14 22.75 -19.94 -23.15
C LEU A 14 21.57 -20.86 -22.82
N LEU A 15 21.83 -22.16 -22.70
CA LEU A 15 20.82 -23.17 -22.36
C LEU A 15 20.30 -22.96 -20.94
N LEU A 16 21.19 -22.66 -19.99
CA LEU A 16 20.84 -22.32 -18.62
C LEU A 16 20.01 -21.03 -18.55
N PHE A 17 20.40 -20.00 -19.29
CA PHE A 17 19.65 -18.73 -19.37
C PHE A 17 18.25 -18.95 -19.95
N LEU A 18 18.15 -19.71 -21.05
CA LEU A 18 16.88 -20.08 -21.67
C LEU A 18 16.02 -20.96 -20.74
N LEU A 19 16.61 -21.71 -19.80
CA LEU A 19 15.86 -22.50 -18.82
C LEU A 19 15.38 -21.63 -17.64
N ILE A 20 16.24 -20.74 -17.15
CA ILE A 20 15.98 -19.92 -15.96
C ILE A 20 14.96 -18.82 -16.29
N VAL A 21 15.18 -18.03 -17.34
CA VAL A 21 14.40 -16.81 -17.61
C VAL A 21 12.90 -17.10 -17.82
N PRO A 22 12.48 -18.09 -18.63
CA PRO A 22 11.06 -18.40 -18.79
C PRO A 22 10.43 -18.92 -17.51
N SER A 23 11.18 -19.67 -16.68
CA SER A 23 10.68 -20.14 -15.38
C SER A 23 10.36 -18.96 -14.46
N PHE A 24 11.22 -17.94 -14.40
CA PHE A 24 10.96 -16.73 -13.62
C PHE A 24 9.85 -15.84 -14.19
N VAL A 25 9.69 -15.75 -15.51
CA VAL A 25 8.60 -14.98 -16.14
C VAL A 25 7.24 -15.68 -15.98
N LEU A 26 7.21 -17.02 -15.99
CA LEU A 26 5.96 -17.78 -15.86
C LEU A 26 5.55 -18.01 -14.39
N VAL A 27 6.51 -18.10 -13.46
CA VAL A 27 6.26 -18.40 -12.03
C VAL A 27 6.44 -17.16 -11.13
N GLY A 28 7.27 -16.20 -11.49
CA GLY A 28 7.61 -15.05 -10.63
C GLY A 28 6.64 -13.88 -10.67
N ILE A 29 5.64 -13.90 -11.57
CA ILE A 29 4.58 -12.87 -11.66
C ILE A 29 3.29 -13.34 -10.97
N ASP A 30 3.37 -14.40 -10.17
CA ASP A 30 2.24 -14.82 -9.37
C ASP A 30 2.06 -13.80 -8.24
N ALA A 31 1.15 -12.84 -8.44
CA ALA A 31 0.71 -11.88 -7.44
C ALA A 31 0.17 -12.57 -6.17
N SER A 32 -0.09 -13.87 -6.25
CA SER A 32 -0.50 -14.73 -5.15
C SER A 32 0.55 -14.89 -4.04
N TYR A 33 1.85 -14.73 -4.34
CA TYR A 33 2.90 -14.70 -3.30
C TYR A 33 2.81 -13.45 -2.41
N PHE A 34 2.28 -12.34 -2.93
CA PHE A 34 1.99 -11.14 -2.14
C PHE A 34 0.61 -11.20 -1.46
N SER A 35 -0.26 -12.13 -1.89
CA SER A 35 -1.57 -12.36 -1.29
C SER A 35 -1.56 -13.55 -0.34
N GLY A 36 -0.51 -13.72 0.48
CA GLY A 36 -0.62 -14.56 1.67
C GLY A 36 -1.89 -14.12 2.40
N SER A 37 -2.96 -14.92 2.27
CA SER A 37 -4.33 -14.51 2.60
C SER A 37 -4.37 -14.19 4.08
N SER A 38 -4.21 -12.90 4.39
CA SER A 38 -4.24 -12.44 5.74
C SER A 38 -5.68 -12.61 6.23
N PRO A 39 -5.92 -13.34 7.33
CA PRO A 39 -7.27 -13.64 7.77
C PRO A 39 -8.04 -12.35 8.04
N ALA A 40 -9.32 -12.33 7.66
CA ALA A 40 -10.21 -11.23 8.00
C ALA A 40 -10.44 -11.18 9.51
N VAL A 41 -10.25 -10.01 10.12
CA VAL A 41 -10.48 -9.75 11.54
C VAL A 41 -11.79 -9.00 11.80
N ALA A 42 -12.32 -8.32 10.78
CA ALA A 42 -13.63 -7.70 10.80
C ALA A 42 -14.20 -7.62 9.37
N HIS A 43 -15.53 -7.57 9.25
CA HIS A 43 -16.24 -7.39 7.99
C HIS A 43 -17.19 -6.20 8.11
N VAL A 44 -17.08 -5.23 7.20
CA VAL A 44 -17.88 -4.00 7.21
C VAL A 44 -18.39 -3.70 5.81
N ASP A 45 -19.71 -3.75 5.62
CA ASP A 45 -20.39 -3.40 4.36
C ASP A 45 -19.81 -4.13 3.13
N GLY A 46 -19.64 -5.45 3.22
CA GLY A 46 -19.13 -6.26 2.11
C GLY A 46 -17.61 -6.22 1.93
N ALA A 47 -16.87 -5.57 2.82
CA ALA A 47 -15.43 -5.49 2.76
C ALA A 47 -14.75 -5.92 4.06
N ASP A 48 -13.70 -6.71 3.91
CA ASP A 48 -12.92 -7.21 5.03
C ASP A 48 -11.87 -6.19 5.47
N ILE A 49 -11.60 -6.20 6.77
CA ILE A 49 -10.38 -5.68 7.37
C ILE A 49 -9.53 -6.91 7.69
N THR A 50 -8.35 -7.00 7.09
CA THR A 50 -7.43 -8.12 7.27
C THR A 50 -6.52 -7.92 8.48
N GLN A 51 -5.98 -9.01 9.01
CA GLN A 51 -5.00 -8.99 10.10
C GLN A 51 -3.78 -8.12 9.73
N ALA A 52 -3.31 -8.20 8.47
CA ALA A 52 -2.17 -7.44 7.99
C ALA A 52 -2.46 -5.93 7.95
N GLU A 53 -3.65 -5.53 7.50
CA GLU A 53 -4.08 -4.12 7.52
C GLU A 53 -4.18 -3.60 8.95
N TRP A 54 -4.75 -4.40 9.85
CA TRP A 54 -4.87 -4.02 11.26
C TRP A 54 -3.51 -3.87 11.93
N ASP A 55 -2.60 -4.83 11.72
CA ASP A 55 -1.25 -4.80 12.28
C ASP A 55 -0.45 -3.60 11.75
N ASN A 56 -0.60 -3.28 10.45
CA ASN A 56 0.04 -2.12 9.87
C ASN A 56 -0.53 -0.81 10.42
N ALA A 57 -1.87 -0.70 10.52
CA ALA A 57 -2.53 0.47 11.07
C ALA A 57 -2.14 0.71 12.54
N HIS A 58 -2.00 -0.37 13.32
CA HIS A 58 -1.55 -0.28 14.70
C HIS A 58 -0.10 0.18 14.79
N ARG A 59 0.80 -0.39 13.99
CA ARG A 59 2.20 0.03 13.93
C ARG A 59 2.33 1.52 13.62
N MET A 60 1.64 2.00 12.59
CA MET A 60 1.66 3.42 12.20
C MET A 60 1.16 4.34 13.32
N GLU A 61 0.08 3.97 14.01
CA GLU A 61 -0.44 4.76 15.13
C GLU A 61 0.53 4.76 16.32
N SER A 62 1.12 3.61 16.65
CA SER A 62 2.13 3.50 17.71
C SER A 62 3.42 4.26 17.37
N ASP A 63 3.86 4.25 16.12
CA ASP A 63 4.99 5.05 15.63
C ASP A 63 4.69 6.55 15.76
N ARG A 64 3.51 7.00 15.31
CA ARG A 64 3.07 8.39 15.43
C ARG A 64 3.03 8.86 16.89
N ARG A 65 2.45 8.06 17.79
CA ARG A 65 2.39 8.38 19.22
C ARG A 65 3.77 8.46 19.86
N ARG A 66 4.69 7.57 19.48
CA ARG A 66 6.09 7.66 19.94
C ARG A 66 6.80 8.90 19.44
N ALA A 67 6.53 9.32 18.20
CA ALA A 67 7.08 10.56 17.65
C ALA A 67 6.54 11.81 18.35
N GLU A 68 5.24 11.83 18.69
CA GLU A 68 4.58 12.93 19.39
C GLU A 68 4.92 12.99 20.88
N GLN A 69 5.12 11.83 21.52
CA GLN A 69 5.39 11.71 22.95
C GLN A 69 6.53 10.71 23.22
N PRO A 70 7.81 11.13 23.09
CA PRO A 70 8.96 10.24 23.26
C PRO A 70 9.13 9.63 24.67
N GLN A 71 8.48 10.22 25.68
CA GLN A 71 8.53 9.75 27.07
C GLN A 71 7.49 8.67 27.39
N LEU A 72 6.59 8.35 26.46
CA LEU A 72 5.56 7.34 26.64
C LEU A 72 6.17 5.93 26.63
N ASP A 73 5.78 5.08 27.59
CA ASP A 73 6.21 3.68 27.61
C ASP A 73 5.61 2.92 26.42
N ALA A 74 6.49 2.40 25.55
CA ALA A 74 6.10 1.63 24.37
C ALA A 74 5.22 0.42 24.71
N LYS A 75 5.37 -0.16 25.91
CA LYS A 75 4.56 -1.30 26.34
C LYS A 75 3.07 -0.97 26.47
N LEU A 76 2.73 0.29 26.73
CA LEU A 76 1.34 0.75 26.80
C LEU A 76 0.70 0.89 25.42
N LEU A 77 1.53 0.99 24.37
CA LEU A 77 1.05 1.08 22.99
C LEU A 77 0.76 -0.29 22.38
N ASP A 78 1.41 -1.36 22.85
CA ASP A 78 1.27 -2.71 22.28
C ASP A 78 0.32 -3.62 23.08
N THR A 79 -0.51 -3.06 23.98
CA THR A 79 -1.48 -3.87 24.75
C THR A 79 -2.64 -4.37 23.88
N PRO A 80 -3.32 -5.47 24.27
CA PRO A 80 -4.52 -5.94 23.57
C PRO A 80 -5.60 -4.86 23.44
N GLU A 81 -5.75 -4.01 24.45
CA GLU A 81 -6.70 -2.90 24.47
C GLU A 81 -6.32 -1.83 23.44
N ALA A 82 -5.03 -1.48 23.33
CA ALA A 82 -4.54 -0.52 22.35
C ALA A 82 -4.71 -1.03 20.91
N ARG A 83 -4.45 -2.33 20.68
CA ARG A 83 -4.71 -2.99 19.41
C ARG A 83 -6.21 -2.99 19.08
N TYR A 84 -7.06 -3.34 20.04
CA TYR A 84 -8.51 -3.32 19.85
C TYR A 84 -9.03 -1.91 19.53
N ALA A 85 -8.57 -0.87 20.24
CA ALA A 85 -8.93 0.51 19.96
C ALA A 85 -8.55 0.92 18.51
N THR A 86 -7.44 0.40 17.99
CA THR A 86 -7.05 0.60 16.59
C THR A 86 -8.06 -0.06 15.65
N LEU A 87 -8.44 -1.32 15.90
CA LEU A 87 -9.42 -2.04 15.09
C LEU A 87 -10.78 -1.34 15.11
N GLU A 88 -11.23 -0.91 16.29
CA GLU A 88 -12.49 -0.20 16.46
C GLU A 88 -12.51 1.10 15.64
N ARG A 89 -11.41 1.86 15.65
CA ARG A 89 -11.27 3.04 14.80
C ARG A 89 -11.37 2.69 13.31
N MET A 90 -10.66 1.65 12.85
CA MET A 90 -10.73 1.22 11.44
C MET A 90 -12.14 0.82 11.02
N VAL A 91 -12.86 0.09 11.88
CA VAL A 91 -14.26 -0.28 11.65
C VAL A 91 -15.13 0.98 11.56
N ARG A 92 -15.00 1.91 12.50
CA ARG A 92 -15.75 3.18 12.51
C ARG A 92 -15.50 4.00 11.24
N ASP A 93 -14.24 4.13 10.83
CA ASP A 93 -13.85 4.83 9.60
C ASP A 93 -14.51 4.17 8.37
N ARG A 94 -14.51 2.83 8.32
CA ARG A 94 -15.13 2.08 7.22
C ARG A 94 -16.66 2.21 7.19
N VAL A 95 -17.30 2.20 8.36
CA VAL A 95 -18.75 2.45 8.50
C VAL A 95 -19.10 3.86 8.04
N LEU A 96 -18.31 4.87 8.42
CA LEU A 96 -18.53 6.25 8.01
C LEU A 96 -18.39 6.42 6.48
N GLN A 97 -17.40 5.77 5.88
CA GLN A 97 -17.22 5.76 4.43
C GLN A 97 -18.39 5.08 3.72
N ALA A 98 -18.82 3.91 4.21
CA ALA A 98 -19.98 3.19 3.67
C ALA A 98 -21.25 4.05 3.74
N ALA A 99 -21.49 4.69 4.89
CA ALA A 99 -22.62 5.60 5.07
C ALA A 99 -22.57 6.80 4.11
N SER A 100 -21.40 7.43 3.97
CA SER A 100 -21.18 8.55 3.05
C SER A 100 -21.47 8.17 1.60
N LYS A 101 -21.03 6.99 1.18
CA LYS A 101 -21.33 6.43 -0.16
C LYS A 101 -22.83 6.20 -0.34
N LYS A 102 -23.47 5.54 0.64
CA LYS A 102 -24.92 5.25 0.60
C LYS A 102 -25.78 6.50 0.54
N MET A 103 -25.34 7.59 1.18
CA MET A 103 -26.02 8.89 1.16
C MET A 103 -25.68 9.75 -0.06
N ASN A 104 -24.91 9.22 -1.03
CA ASN A 104 -24.41 9.98 -2.18
C ASN A 104 -23.67 11.27 -1.78
N MET A 105 -23.01 11.28 -0.62
CA MET A 105 -22.17 12.39 -0.16
C MET A 105 -20.77 12.36 -0.81
N LEU A 106 -20.69 11.87 -2.04
CA LEU A 106 -19.46 11.87 -2.83
C LEU A 106 -19.37 13.20 -3.57
N THR A 107 -18.21 13.86 -3.49
CA THR A 107 -17.97 15.07 -4.29
C THR A 107 -17.77 14.68 -5.75
N SER A 108 -18.33 15.44 -6.68
CA SER A 108 -18.08 15.22 -8.12
C SER A 108 -16.61 15.48 -8.45
N ASP A 109 -16.05 14.75 -9.42
CA ASP A 109 -14.68 14.98 -9.92
C ASP A 109 -14.45 16.44 -10.32
N ALA A 110 -15.46 17.09 -10.91
CA ALA A 110 -15.39 18.51 -11.29
C ALA A 110 -15.23 19.44 -10.07
N LYS A 111 -15.91 19.14 -8.96
CA LYS A 111 -15.79 19.89 -7.71
C LYS A 111 -14.45 19.61 -7.02
N LEU A 112 -14.02 18.35 -7.00
CA LEU A 112 -12.70 17.98 -6.50
C LEU A 112 -11.59 18.71 -7.28
N ALA A 113 -11.64 18.68 -8.61
CA ALA A 113 -10.66 19.35 -9.46
C ALA A 113 -10.62 20.87 -9.22
N ARG A 114 -11.77 21.52 -9.02
CA ARG A 114 -11.82 22.95 -8.65
C ARG A 114 -11.21 23.20 -7.28
N SER A 115 -11.57 22.42 -6.26
CA SER A 115 -10.99 22.58 -4.91
C SER A 115 -9.49 22.31 -4.87
N LEU A 116 -8.97 21.37 -5.68
CA LEU A 116 -7.54 21.15 -5.83
C LEU A 116 -6.83 22.34 -6.51
N GLN A 117 -7.49 23.01 -7.45
CA GLN A 117 -6.98 24.22 -8.09
C GLN A 117 -7.01 25.45 -7.16
N GLU A 118 -7.83 25.43 -6.10
CA GLU A 118 -7.84 26.49 -5.08
C GLU A 118 -6.64 26.38 -4.12
N ILE A 119 -5.99 25.20 -4.04
CA ILE A 119 -4.79 24.98 -3.22
C ILE A 119 -3.57 25.47 -4.01
N PRO A 120 -2.91 26.58 -3.61
CA PRO A 120 -1.85 27.20 -4.41
C PRO A 120 -0.69 26.26 -4.75
N GLN A 121 -0.34 25.37 -3.83
CA GLN A 121 0.74 24.40 -3.99
C GLN A 121 0.42 23.34 -5.06
N ILE A 122 -0.84 22.96 -5.19
CA ILE A 122 -1.30 21.96 -6.16
C ILE A 122 -1.57 22.62 -7.52
N ALA A 123 -2.11 23.84 -7.50
CA ALA A 123 -2.28 24.64 -8.71
C ALA A 123 -0.95 24.92 -9.43
N ALA A 124 0.13 25.14 -8.65
CA ALA A 124 1.48 25.34 -9.18
C ALA A 124 2.05 24.11 -9.90
N LEU A 125 1.53 22.91 -9.62
CA LEU A 125 1.92 21.68 -10.31
C LEU A 125 1.27 21.53 -11.69
N ARG A 126 0.30 22.37 -12.05
CA ARG A 126 -0.33 22.28 -13.37
C ARG A 126 0.56 22.93 -14.42
N LYS A 127 1.03 22.13 -15.39
CA LYS A 127 1.82 22.60 -16.52
C LYS A 127 0.94 23.41 -17.50
N PRO A 128 1.55 24.26 -18.35
CA PRO A 128 0.82 25.03 -19.37
C PRO A 128 0.05 24.16 -20.37
N ASP A 129 0.45 22.90 -20.56
CA ASP A 129 -0.22 21.91 -21.40
C ASP A 129 -1.43 21.23 -20.72
N GLY A 130 -1.75 21.61 -19.47
CA GLY A 130 -2.85 21.06 -18.69
C GLY A 130 -2.52 19.76 -17.95
N THR A 131 -1.32 19.21 -18.11
CA THR A 131 -0.87 18.01 -17.39
C THR A 131 -0.34 18.35 -15.99
N LEU A 132 -0.35 17.38 -15.09
CA LEU A 132 0.20 17.53 -13.74
C LEU A 132 1.70 17.25 -13.76
N ASP A 133 2.48 18.09 -13.09
CA ASP A 133 3.88 17.82 -12.85
C ASP A 133 4.07 16.70 -11.82
N SER A 134 4.31 15.51 -12.34
CA SER A 134 4.56 14.30 -11.55
C SER A 134 5.81 14.42 -10.68
N GLU A 135 6.79 15.21 -11.08
CA GLU A 135 8.03 15.39 -10.32
C GLU A 135 7.79 16.31 -9.12
N GLY A 136 7.19 17.48 -9.34
CA GLY A 136 6.75 18.36 -8.26
C GLY A 136 5.71 17.72 -7.33
N TYR A 137 4.81 16.88 -7.84
CA TYR A 137 3.86 16.14 -7.01
C TYR A 137 4.55 15.16 -6.05
N ARG A 138 5.57 14.45 -6.52
CA ARG A 138 6.37 13.52 -5.68
C ARG A 138 7.20 14.24 -4.61
N ALA A 139 7.50 15.53 -4.79
CA ALA A 139 8.20 16.32 -3.78
C ALA A 139 7.26 16.80 -2.64
N LEU A 140 5.94 16.74 -2.83
CA LEU A 140 4.95 17.14 -1.83
C LEU A 140 4.42 15.98 -0.96
N VAL A 141 4.63 14.72 -1.36
CA VAL A 141 4.12 13.50 -0.72
C VAL A 141 5.26 12.73 -0.07
#